data_AF-A0A662GVQ6-F1
#
_entry.id   AF-A0A662GVQ6-F1
#
_cell.length_a   1.000
_cell.length_b   1.000
_cell.length_c   1.000
_cell.angle_alpha   90.00
_cell.angle_beta   90.00
_cell.angle_gamma   90.00
#
_symmetry.space_group_name_H-M   'P 1'
#
loop_
_entity.id
_entity.type
_entity.pdbx_description
1 polymer ?
#
loop_
_entity_poly.entity_id
_entity_poly.type
_entity_poly.pdbx_seq_one_letter_code
_entity_poly.pdbx_strand_id
1 'polypeptide(L)'
;MTLVVKKVDEAKLREFKAEAVRRGLTLSQALEEAIDMWLRGGVLEADADANNRAYVEMKGELSKFEGKYVVFAHGRFIGAFERIEDVGEALRSLRPRPTHAIVFRVGRDVRVGRRLEWWGGSIELESA
;
A
#
# COMPACT_ATOMS: atom_id res chain seq x y z
N MET A 1 -7.60 20.30 -4.35
CA MET A 1 -7.91 18.88 -4.66
C MET A 1 -9.19 18.50 -3.94
N THR A 2 -10.05 17.69 -4.54
CA THR A 2 -11.28 17.22 -3.88
C THR A 2 -11.08 15.79 -3.37
N LEU A 3 -11.30 15.57 -2.08
CA LEU A 3 -11.23 14.26 -1.42
C LEU A 3 -12.62 13.87 -0.91
N VAL A 4 -13.07 12.66 -1.23
CA VAL A 4 -14.33 12.10 -0.73
C VAL A 4 -14.02 10.78 -0.04
N VAL A 5 -14.32 10.71 1.27
CA VAL A 5 -14.11 9.52 2.08
C VAL A 5 -15.47 8.91 2.43
N LYS A 6 -15.67 7.63 2.10
CA LYS A 6 -16.90 6.89 2.40
C LYS A 6 -16.65 5.92 3.56
N LYS A 7 -17.74 5.49 4.21
CA LYS A 7 -17.71 4.51 5.32
C LYS A 7 -16.88 4.99 6.53
N VAL A 8 -16.85 6.30 6.78
CA VAL A 8 -16.28 6.84 8.01
C VAL A 8 -17.33 6.73 9.10
N ASP A 9 -16.92 6.26 10.27
CA ASP A 9 -17.77 6.28 11.46
C ASP A 9 -18.17 7.73 11.78
N GLU A 10 -19.48 7.98 11.86
CA GLU A 10 -20.01 9.34 11.98
C GLU A 10 -19.65 9.98 13.33
N ALA A 11 -19.63 9.17 14.41
CA ALA A 11 -19.27 9.65 15.73
C ALA A 11 -17.81 10.11 15.77
N LYS A 12 -16.89 9.30 15.22
CA LYS A 12 -15.46 9.66 15.10
C LYS A 12 -15.26 10.90 14.23
N LEU A 13 -15.96 11.01 13.10
CA LEU A 13 -15.84 12.18 12.23
C LEU A 13 -16.31 13.46 12.95
N ARG A 14 -17.37 13.36 13.75
CA ARG A 14 -17.89 14.48 14.53
C ARG A 14 -16.92 14.91 15.63
N GLU A 15 -16.35 13.96 16.36
CA GLU A 15 -15.33 14.24 17.38
C GLU A 15 -14.09 14.87 16.78
N PHE A 16 -13.61 14.34 15.64
CA PHE A 16 -12.47 14.90 14.92
C PHE A 16 -12.71 16.34 14.48
N LYS A 17 -13.91 16.64 13.93
CA LYS A 17 -14.31 18.02 13.58
C LYS A 17 -14.34 18.93 14.81
N ALA A 18 -14.91 18.47 15.92
CA ALA A 18 -15.00 19.25 17.14
C ALA A 18 -13.61 19.57 17.70
N GLU A 19 -12.70 18.61 17.67
CA GLU A 19 -11.33 18.79 18.11
C GLU A 19 -10.54 19.74 17.18
N ALA A 20 -10.73 19.64 15.85
CA ALA A 20 -10.14 20.58 14.90
C ALA A 20 -10.56 22.03 15.22
N VAL A 21 -11.86 22.27 15.43
CA VAL A 21 -12.39 23.60 15.79
C VAL A 21 -11.84 24.07 17.14
N ARG A 22 -11.75 23.20 18.15
CA ARG A 22 -11.14 23.51 19.46
C ARG A 22 -9.68 23.97 19.34
N ARG A 23 -8.95 23.41 18.37
CA ARG A 23 -7.56 23.78 18.08
C ARG A 23 -7.43 24.99 17.15
N GLY A 24 -8.54 25.60 16.73
CA GLY A 24 -8.55 26.72 15.79
C GLY A 24 -8.19 26.32 14.36
N LEU A 25 -8.31 25.04 14.01
CA LEU A 25 -7.98 24.50 12.70
C LEU A 25 -9.25 24.30 11.86
N THR A 26 -9.12 24.51 10.55
CA THR A 26 -10.11 24.00 9.60
C THR A 26 -10.03 22.47 9.51
N LEU A 27 -11.12 21.82 9.09
CA LEU A 27 -11.12 20.37 8.90
C LEU A 27 -10.04 19.91 7.92
N SER A 28 -9.76 20.69 6.88
CA SER A 28 -8.68 20.40 5.94
C SER A 28 -7.31 20.47 6.61
N GLN A 29 -7.03 21.48 7.43
CA GLN A 29 -5.75 21.59 8.15
C GLN A 29 -5.56 20.45 9.15
N ALA A 30 -6.58 20.12 9.92
CA ALA A 30 -6.51 18.99 10.85
C ALA A 30 -6.31 17.65 10.12
N LEU A 31 -6.93 17.50 8.94
CA LEU A 31 -6.72 16.32 8.09
C LEU A 31 -5.29 16.25 7.54
N GLU A 32 -4.75 17.37 7.05
CA GLU A 32 -3.35 17.46 6.61
C GLU A 32 -2.39 17.14 7.76
N GLU A 33 -2.62 17.67 8.97
CA GLU A 33 -1.81 17.34 10.15
C GLU A 33 -1.90 15.85 10.52
N ALA A 34 -3.08 15.24 10.42
CA ALA A 34 -3.25 13.82 10.67
C ALA A 34 -2.55 12.95 9.61
N ILE A 35 -2.58 13.36 8.34
CA ILE A 35 -1.83 12.74 7.24
C ILE A 35 -0.34 12.87 7.52
N ASP A 36 0.14 14.06 7.84
CA ASP A 36 1.53 14.32 8.21
C ASP A 36 1.95 13.46 9.40
N MET A 37 1.12 13.34 10.44
CA MET A 37 1.38 12.49 11.59
C MET A 37 1.46 11.02 11.20
N TRP A 38 0.58 10.55 10.30
CA TRP A 38 0.63 9.18 9.79
C TRP A 38 1.90 8.93 8.98
N LEU A 39 2.32 9.89 8.16
CA LEU A 39 3.54 9.82 7.36
C LEU A 39 4.80 9.91 8.23
N ARG A 40 4.77 10.71 9.30
CA ARG A 40 5.85 10.84 10.29
C ARG A 40 5.85 9.69 11.31
N GLY A 41 4.74 9.00 11.50
CA GLY A 41 4.62 7.81 12.35
C GLY A 41 5.37 6.59 11.80
N GLY A 42 5.77 6.64 10.52
CA GLY A 42 6.71 5.72 9.89
C GLY A 42 8.19 6.00 10.22
N VAL A 43 8.51 6.66 11.34
CA VAL A 43 9.89 6.86 11.84
C VAL A 43 10.39 5.63 12.62
N LEU A 44 10.08 4.46 12.09
CA LEU A 44 11.05 3.40 11.89
C LEU A 44 10.96 3.16 10.40
N GLU A 45 12.03 3.35 9.62
CA GLU A 45 12.06 2.87 8.23
C GLU A 45 11.80 1.36 8.29
N ALA A 46 10.52 0.97 8.26
CA ALA A 46 10.14 -0.40 8.16
C ALA A 46 10.62 -0.82 6.77
N ASP A 47 11.18 -2.02 6.66
CA ASP A 47 11.55 -2.63 5.37
C ASP A 47 10.45 -2.41 4.30
N ALA A 48 9.18 -2.26 4.72
CA ALA A 48 8.04 -1.85 3.89
C ALA A 48 8.17 -0.51 3.16
N ASP A 49 8.54 0.58 3.83
CA ASP A 49 8.61 1.90 3.20
C ASP A 49 9.78 1.97 2.21
N ALA A 50 10.91 1.37 2.57
CA ALA A 50 12.04 1.24 1.68
C ALA A 50 11.68 0.39 0.44
N ASN A 51 10.99 -0.74 0.61
CA ASN A 51 10.55 -1.58 -0.51
C ASN A 51 9.53 -0.87 -1.41
N ASN A 52 8.61 -0.10 -0.81
CA ASN A 52 7.61 0.67 -1.55
C ASN A 52 8.27 1.75 -2.41
N ARG A 53 9.27 2.45 -1.86
CA ARG A 53 10.06 3.44 -2.61
C ARG A 53 10.75 2.80 -3.82
N ALA A 54 11.44 1.67 -3.61
CA ALA A 54 12.09 0.93 -4.69
C ALA A 54 11.09 0.46 -5.77
N TYR A 55 9.88 0.05 -5.37
CA TYR A 55 8.81 -0.29 -6.30
C TYR A 55 8.35 0.91 -7.13
N VAL A 56 8.12 2.07 -6.51
CA VAL A 56 7.64 3.28 -7.19
C VAL A 56 8.68 3.76 -8.21
N GLU A 57 9.95 3.75 -7.85
CA GLU A 57 11.05 4.11 -8.76
C GLU A 57 11.13 3.16 -9.96
N MET A 58 10.97 1.86 -9.73
CA MET A 58 11.06 0.84 -10.78
C MET A 58 9.78 0.70 -11.61
N LYS A 59 8.67 1.34 -11.21
CA LYS A 59 7.33 1.13 -11.78
C LYS A 59 7.28 1.30 -13.30
N GLY A 60 8.03 2.27 -13.84
CA GLY A 60 8.10 2.53 -15.28
C GLY A 60 8.81 1.43 -16.08
N GLU A 61 9.63 0.61 -15.42
CA GLU A 61 10.43 -0.44 -16.05
C GLU A 61 9.86 -1.85 -15.87
N LEU A 62 8.81 -1.98 -15.04
CA LEU A 62 8.21 -3.27 -14.71
C LEU A 62 7.71 -4.01 -15.95
N SER A 63 7.27 -3.29 -17.00
CA SER A 63 6.81 -3.88 -18.26
C SER A 63 7.82 -4.84 -18.90
N LYS A 64 9.13 -4.66 -18.65
CA LYS A 64 10.20 -5.54 -19.13
C LYS A 64 10.15 -6.94 -18.51
N PHE A 65 9.48 -7.10 -17.37
CA PHE A 65 9.39 -8.35 -16.61
C PHE A 65 8.01 -9.01 -16.70
N GLU A 66 7.26 -8.74 -17.77
CA GLU A 66 5.91 -9.29 -17.98
C GLU A 66 5.87 -10.82 -17.79
N GLY A 67 4.86 -11.28 -17.05
CA GLY A 67 4.66 -12.69 -16.75
C GLY A 67 5.57 -13.26 -15.66
N LYS A 68 6.56 -12.51 -15.17
CA LYS A 68 7.48 -12.92 -14.09
C LYS A 68 7.06 -12.36 -12.73
N TYR A 69 7.50 -13.02 -11.67
CA TYR A 69 7.39 -12.59 -10.28
C TYR A 69 8.51 -11.61 -9.96
N VAL A 70 8.16 -10.36 -9.70
CA VAL A 70 9.10 -9.33 -9.28
C VAL A 70 9.13 -9.26 -7.76
N VAL A 71 10.34 -9.11 -7.20
CA VAL A 71 10.59 -9.11 -5.77
C VAL A 71 11.36 -7.86 -5.35
N PHE A 72 10.83 -7.14 -4.36
CA PHE A 72 11.52 -6.04 -3.68
C PHE A 72 11.70 -6.38 -2.20
N ALA A 73 12.93 -6.25 -1.71
CA ALA A 73 13.29 -6.46 -0.30
C ALA A 73 14.49 -5.58 0.07
N HIS A 74 14.65 -5.23 1.35
CA HIS A 74 15.73 -4.35 1.83
C HIS A 74 15.82 -3.02 1.06
N GLY A 75 14.69 -2.49 0.62
CA GLY A 75 14.63 -1.25 -0.15
C GLY A 75 15.20 -1.31 -1.55
N ARG A 76 15.30 -2.49 -2.17
CA ARG A 76 15.83 -2.64 -3.53
C ARG A 76 15.13 -3.76 -4.31
N PHE A 77 15.28 -3.71 -5.62
CA PHE A 77 14.92 -4.80 -6.51
C PHE A 77 15.86 -5.98 -6.30
N ILE A 78 15.30 -7.16 -6.00
CA ILE A 78 16.05 -8.39 -5.79
C ILE A 78 16.16 -9.18 -7.09
N GLY A 79 15.08 -9.22 -7.87
CA GLY A 79 15.05 -9.97 -9.12
C GLY A 79 13.65 -10.17 -9.68
N ALA A 80 13.62 -10.73 -10.89
CA ALA A 80 12.42 -11.19 -11.57
C ALA A 80 12.53 -12.70 -11.84
N PHE A 81 11.60 -13.47 -11.33
CA PHE A 81 11.63 -14.94 -11.32
C PHE A 81 10.47 -15.51 -12.11
N GLU A 82 10.65 -16.65 -12.76
CA GLU A 82 9.57 -17.27 -13.53
C GLU A 82 8.59 -18.04 -12.64
N ARG A 83 9.11 -18.62 -11.54
CA ARG A 83 8.35 -19.44 -10.60
C ARG A 83 8.40 -18.85 -9.20
N ILE A 84 7.38 -19.16 -8.40
CA ILE A 84 7.25 -18.61 -7.04
C ILE A 84 8.22 -19.29 -6.06
N GLU A 85 8.62 -20.52 -6.35
CA GLU A 85 9.59 -21.29 -5.55
C GLU A 85 10.96 -20.59 -5.53
N ASP A 86 11.36 -20.05 -6.68
CA ASP A 86 12.63 -19.33 -6.86
C ASP A 86 12.65 -18.01 -6.05
N VAL A 87 11.49 -17.37 -5.88
CA VAL A 87 11.33 -16.19 -5.01
C VAL A 87 11.60 -16.57 -3.54
N GLY A 88 11.06 -17.70 -3.10
CA GLY A 88 11.24 -18.18 -1.73
C GLY A 88 12.71 -18.48 -1.41
N GLU A 89 13.45 -19.06 -2.35
CA GLU A 89 14.88 -19.30 -2.23
C GLU A 89 15.69 -18.00 -2.20
N ALA A 90 15.38 -17.06 -3.10
CA ALA A 90 16.01 -15.74 -3.15
C ALA A 90 15.83 -14.94 -1.84
N LEU A 91 14.64 -14.99 -1.23
CA LEU A 91 14.41 -14.29 0.04
C LEU A 91 15.14 -14.96 1.22
N ARG A 92 15.33 -16.29 1.20
CA ARG A 92 16.04 -17.02 2.26
C ARG A 92 17.56 -16.85 2.19
N SER A 93 18.10 -16.64 0.99
CA SER A 93 19.54 -16.45 0.76
C SER A 93 20.02 -15.06 1.18
N LEU A 94 19.12 -14.07 1.26
CA LEU A 94 19.45 -12.72 1.75
C LEU A 94 19.84 -12.73 3.24
N ARG A 95 20.85 -11.91 3.57
CA ARG A 95 21.36 -11.68 4.94
C ARG A 95 21.52 -10.16 5.17
N PRO A 96 20.92 -9.59 6.23
CA PRO A 96 19.98 -10.22 7.16
C PRO A 96 18.71 -10.70 6.43
N ARG A 97 17.96 -11.63 7.03
CA ARG A 97 16.71 -12.10 6.43
C ARG A 97 15.72 -10.93 6.41
N PRO A 98 15.11 -10.60 5.27
CA PRO A 98 14.18 -9.47 5.19
C PRO A 98 12.96 -9.71 6.07
N THR A 99 12.55 -8.69 6.82
CA THR A 99 11.33 -8.76 7.65
C THR A 99 10.08 -8.49 6.81
N HIS A 100 10.24 -7.77 5.71
CA HIS A 100 9.19 -7.48 4.75
C HIS A 100 9.71 -7.55 3.30
N ALA A 101 8.88 -8.05 2.38
CA ALA A 101 9.16 -8.10 0.94
C ALA A 101 7.88 -7.90 0.14
N ILE A 102 7.98 -7.20 -0.99
CA ILE A 102 6.88 -7.03 -1.96
C ILE A 102 7.09 -8.06 -3.08
N VAL A 103 6.10 -8.91 -3.33
CA VAL A 103 6.12 -9.93 -4.39
C VAL A 103 4.84 -9.87 -5.20
N PHE A 104 4.95 -9.70 -6.52
CA PHE A 104 3.80 -9.73 -7.42
C PHE A 104 4.20 -10.21 -8.82
N ARG A 105 3.22 -10.64 -9.61
CA ARG A 105 3.44 -11.06 -10.99
C ARG A 105 3.07 -9.94 -11.96
N VAL A 106 4.02 -9.52 -12.79
CA VAL A 106 3.82 -8.42 -13.74
C VAL A 106 2.91 -8.83 -14.89
N GLY A 107 2.02 -7.94 -15.33
CA GLY A 107 1.19 -8.11 -16.54
C GLY A 107 0.07 -9.14 -16.44
N ARG A 108 -0.01 -9.88 -15.33
CA ARG A 108 -1.25 -10.56 -14.94
C ARG A 108 -2.05 -9.65 -14.01
N ASP A 109 -2.73 -8.67 -14.60
CA ASP A 109 -4.03 -8.30 -14.05
C ASP A 109 -4.90 -9.54 -14.25
N VAL A 110 -5.03 -10.35 -13.20
CA VAL A 110 -6.18 -11.26 -13.15
C VAL A 110 -7.36 -10.32 -13.24
N ARG A 111 -7.98 -10.25 -14.42
CA ARG A 111 -9.29 -9.63 -14.58
C ARG A 111 -10.16 -10.35 -13.57
N VAL A 112 -10.34 -9.74 -12.40
CA VAL A 112 -11.39 -10.14 -11.49
C VAL A 112 -12.62 -10.00 -12.37
N GLY A 113 -13.21 -11.14 -12.75
CA GLY A 113 -14.38 -11.22 -13.63
C GLY A 113 -15.64 -10.70 -12.94
N ARG A 114 -15.48 -9.66 -12.13
CA ARG A 114 -16.54 -8.91 -11.47
C ARG A 114 -16.22 -7.46 -11.74
N ARG A 115 -17.09 -6.88 -12.56
CA ARG A 115 -17.34 -5.45 -12.72
C ARG A 115 -16.84 -4.70 -11.48
N LEU A 116 -15.80 -3.88 -11.63
CA LEU A 116 -15.39 -2.93 -10.60
C LEU A 116 -16.47 -1.84 -10.57
N GLU A 117 -17.57 -2.13 -9.87
CA GLU A 117 -18.71 -1.23 -9.77
C GLU A 117 -18.38 -0.08 -8.80
N TRP A 118 -18.24 1.11 -9.37
CA TRP A 118 -18.25 2.36 -8.63
C TRP A 118 -19.67 2.81 -8.27
N TRP A 119 -20.53 1.94 -7.71
CA TRP A 119 -21.80 2.39 -7.12
C TRP A 119 -22.21 1.50 -5.92
N GLY A 120 -21.82 1.92 -4.71
CA GLY A 120 -22.65 1.70 -3.51
C GLY A 120 -22.77 0.30 -2.90
N GLY A 121 -21.80 -0.59 -3.03
CA GLY A 121 -21.84 -1.93 -2.41
C GLY A 121 -20.92 -2.10 -1.20
N SER A 122 -21.47 -2.62 -0.10
CA SER A 122 -20.73 -3.04 1.09
C SER A 122 -19.71 -4.14 0.75
N ILE A 123 -18.47 -4.03 1.24
CA ILE A 123 -17.61 -5.21 1.34
C ILE A 123 -18.08 -5.86 2.62
N GLU A 124 -18.90 -6.90 2.48
CA GLU A 124 -19.05 -7.92 3.50
C GLU A 124 -18.55 -9.21 2.87
N LEU A 125 -17.51 -9.75 3.51
CA LEU A 125 -17.06 -11.13 3.29
C LEU A 125 -18.03 -12.01 4.05
N GLU A 126 -19.02 -12.59 3.37
CA GLU A 126 -19.64 -13.82 3.85
C GLU A 126 -18.88 -15.03 3.32
N SER A 127 -18.71 -15.98 4.22
CA SER A 127 -17.87 -17.16 4.08
C SER A 127 -18.68 -18.35 3.55
N ALA A 128 -17.97 -19.23 2.84
CA ALA A 128 -18.35 -20.55 2.30
C ALA A 128 -19.23 -20.56 1.03
#